data_AF-A0A4Q3Z2A0-F1
#
_entry.id   AF-A0A4Q3Z2A0-F1
#
_cell.length_a   1.000
_cell.length_b   1.000
_cell.length_c   1.000
_cell.angle_alpha   90.00
_cell.angle_beta   90.00
_cell.angle_gamma   90.00
#
_symmetry.space_group_name_H-M   'P 1'
#
loop_
_entity.id
_entity.type
_entity.pdbx_description
1 polymer ?
#
loop_
_entity_poly.entity_id
_entity_poly.type
_entity_poly.pdbx_seq_one_letter_code
_entity_poly.pdbx_strand_id
1 'polypeptide(L)'
;IKSLKAAEIQISMDGKGAWRDNVFVERLWRTIKYEEVYLHAYDSVSEARTGISRYLAFYNTRRPHSSLDGKTPDQAYLTPSRPIPVAA
;
A
#
# COMPACT_ATOMS: atom_id res chain seq x y z
N ILE A 1 -17.40 10.13 -3.79
CA ILE A 1 -17.09 11.50 -4.27
C ILE A 1 -17.48 12.57 -3.25
N LYS A 2 -18.74 12.64 -2.78
CA LYS A 2 -19.17 13.68 -1.80
C LYS A 2 -18.29 13.74 -0.54
N SER A 3 -18.01 12.58 0.09
CA SER A 3 -17.16 12.53 1.29
C SER A 3 -15.71 12.97 1.05
N LEU A 4 -15.14 12.64 -0.11
CA LEU A 4 -13.77 13.03 -0.49
C LEU A 4 -13.69 14.54 -0.76
N LYS A 5 -14.67 15.10 -1.48
CA LYS A 5 -14.77 16.53 -1.73
C LYS A 5 -14.95 17.33 -0.44
N ALA A 6 -15.75 16.82 0.50
CA ALA A 6 -15.96 17.44 1.80
C ALA A 6 -14.68 17.46 2.66
N ALA A 7 -13.78 16.48 2.46
CA ALA A 7 -12.47 16.43 3.09
C ALA A 7 -11.36 17.12 2.28
N GLU A 8 -11.73 17.89 1.24
CA GLU A 8 -10.80 18.61 0.35
C GLU A 8 -9.77 17.70 -0.35
N ILE A 9 -10.07 16.41 -0.49
CA ILE A 9 -9.21 15.43 -1.15
C ILE A 9 -9.34 15.59 -2.67
N GLN A 10 -8.22 15.89 -3.34
CA GLN A 10 -8.14 15.88 -4.80
C GLN A 10 -8.28 14.45 -5.32
N ILE A 11 -9.30 14.22 -6.14
CA ILE A 11 -9.56 12.92 -6.76
C ILE A 11 -8.82 12.88 -8.09
N SER A 12 -7.75 12.11 -8.16
CA SER A 12 -7.06 11.78 -9.42
C SER A 12 -7.62 10.45 -9.94
N MET A 13 -8.03 10.43 -11.21
CA MET A 13 -8.44 9.22 -11.92
C MET A 13 -7.70 9.17 -13.25
N ASP A 14 -6.94 8.10 -13.48
CA ASP A 14 -6.37 7.85 -14.79
C ASP A 14 -7.46 7.42 -15.79
N GLY A 15 -7.17 7.53 -17.09
CA GLY A 15 -8.08 7.13 -18.16
C GLY A 15 -8.44 5.63 -18.08
N LYS A 16 -9.58 5.24 -18.66
CA LYS A 16 -9.96 3.82 -18.75
C LYS A 16 -8.88 3.06 -19.54
N GLY A 17 -8.30 2.02 -18.93
CA GLY A 17 -7.22 1.22 -19.53
C GLY A 17 -5.81 1.72 -19.24
N ALA A 18 -5.66 2.78 -18.43
CA ALA A 18 -4.36 3.26 -18.02
C ALA A 18 -3.92 2.55 -16.71
N TRP A 19 -2.85 1.76 -16.83
CA TRP A 19 -2.42 0.78 -15.82
C TRP A 19 -1.35 1.33 -14.86
N ARG A 20 -0.72 2.47 -15.19
CA ARG A 20 0.47 2.98 -14.49
C ARG A 20 0.21 3.29 -13.03
N ASP A 21 -0.93 3.92 -12.75
CA ASP A 21 -1.33 4.26 -11.39
C ASP A 21 -1.65 3.00 -10.54
N ASN A 22 -2.01 1.89 -11.18
CA ASN A 22 -2.40 0.66 -10.49
C ASN A 22 -1.20 -0.26 -10.15
N VAL A 23 -0.04 -0.06 -10.77
CA VAL A 23 1.14 -0.96 -10.63
C VAL A 23 1.55 -1.15 -9.17
N PHE A 24 1.55 -0.07 -8.40
CA PHE A 24 2.00 -0.09 -7.01
C PHE A 24 1.03 -0.89 -6.13
N VAL A 25 -0.28 -0.66 -6.28
CA VAL A 25 -1.30 -1.34 -5.49
C VAL A 25 -1.45 -2.82 -5.92
N GLU A 26 -1.29 -3.13 -7.20
CA GLU A 26 -1.26 -4.53 -7.68
C GLU A 26 -0.08 -5.30 -7.09
N ARG A 27 1.10 -4.69 -7.04
CA ARG A 27 2.30 -5.30 -6.43
C ARG A 27 2.10 -5.54 -4.94
N LEU A 28 1.49 -4.59 -4.22
CA LEU A 28 1.13 -4.74 -2.82
C LEU A 28 0.17 -5.94 -2.63
N TRP A 29 -0.91 -5.99 -3.41
CA TRP A 29 -1.90 -7.07 -3.31
C TRP A 29 -1.32 -8.43 -3.66
N ARG A 30 -0.43 -8.52 -4.65
CA ARG A 30 0.28 -9.78 -4.93
C ARG A 30 1.05 -10.25 -3.70
N THR A 31 1.78 -9.35 -3.04
CA THR A 31 2.58 -9.70 -1.86
C THR A 31 1.70 -10.18 -0.72
N ILE A 32 0.63 -9.46 -0.38
CA ILE A 32 -0.32 -9.84 0.67
C ILE A 32 -0.96 -11.21 0.37
N LYS A 33 -1.35 -11.45 -0.89
CA LYS A 33 -1.97 -12.71 -1.27
C LYS A 33 -1.03 -13.89 -1.06
N TYR A 34 0.21 -13.78 -1.56
CA TYR A 34 1.17 -14.88 -1.52
C TYR A 34 1.76 -15.13 -0.13
N GLU A 35 2.01 -14.06 0.64
CA GLU A 35 2.70 -14.18 1.93
C GLU A 35 1.74 -14.33 3.13
N GLU A 36 0.44 -14.01 2.98
CA GLU A 36 -0.55 -14.14 4.05
C GLU A 36 -1.77 -14.94 3.56
N VAL A 37 -2.56 -14.43 2.62
CA VAL A 37 -3.88 -15.01 2.32
C VAL A 37 -3.83 -16.46 1.82
N TYR A 38 -2.91 -16.80 0.92
CA TYR A 38 -2.83 -18.15 0.33
C TYR A 38 -2.22 -19.18 1.28
N LEU A 39 -1.55 -18.74 2.35
CA LEU A 39 -0.95 -19.62 3.35
C LEU A 39 -1.90 -19.95 4.50
N HIS A 40 -3.03 -19.25 4.59
CA HIS A 40 -3.96 -19.36 5.71
C HIS A 40 -5.34 -19.82 5.24
N ALA A 41 -5.90 -20.79 5.96
CA ALA A 41 -7.30 -21.16 5.84
C ALA A 41 -8.06 -20.49 6.99
N TYR A 42 -8.59 -19.29 6.76
CA TYR A 42 -9.35 -18.56 7.77
C TYR A 42 -10.73 -19.20 7.98
N ASP A 43 -11.11 -19.40 9.24
CA ASP A 43 -12.40 -19.95 9.63
C ASP A 43 -13.51 -18.89 9.56
N SER A 44 -13.14 -17.61 9.61
CA SER A 44 -14.09 -16.49 9.54
C SER A 44 -13.50 -15.21 8.95
N VAL A 45 -14.38 -14.30 8.52
CA VAL A 45 -13.99 -12.95 8.08
C VAL A 45 -13.31 -12.16 9.21
N SER A 46 -13.71 -12.36 10.46
CA SER A 46 -13.10 -11.68 11.63
C SER A 46 -11.65 -12.13 11.82
N GLU A 47 -11.40 -13.42 11.67
CA GLU A 47 -10.05 -13.98 11.73
C GLU A 47 -9.20 -13.48 10.56
N ALA A 48 -9.73 -13.51 9.34
CA ALA A 48 -9.05 -12.98 8.15
C ALA A 48 -8.67 -11.51 8.34
N ARG A 49 -9.58 -10.69 8.88
CA ARG A 49 -9.30 -9.28 9.19
C ARG A 49 -8.14 -9.15 10.19
N THR A 50 -8.13 -9.96 11.24
CA THR A 50 -7.07 -9.94 12.26
C THR A 50 -5.72 -10.37 11.68
N GLY A 51 -5.69 -11.46 10.90
CA GLY A 51 -4.50 -11.96 10.23
C GLY A 51 -3.91 -10.94 9.25
N ILE A 52 -4.75 -10.41 8.36
CA ILE A 52 -4.34 -9.39 7.38
C ILE A 52 -3.87 -8.10 8.08
N SER A 53 -4.56 -7.65 9.13
CA SER A 53 -4.11 -6.48 9.90
C SER A 53 -2.75 -6.70 10.56
N ARG A 54 -2.50 -7.88 11.13
CA ARG A 54 -1.20 -8.25 11.69
C ARG A 54 -0.11 -8.26 10.62
N TYR A 55 -0.40 -8.84 9.45
CA TYR A 55 0.54 -8.88 8.34
C TYR A 55 0.87 -7.47 7.82
N LEU A 56 -0.15 -6.61 7.64
CA LEU A 56 0.06 -5.21 7.22
C LEU A 56 0.89 -4.42 8.23
N ALA A 57 0.67 -4.62 9.53
CA ALA A 57 1.48 -4.02 10.57
C ALA A 57 2.95 -4.46 10.45
N PHE A 58 3.21 -5.75 10.24
CA PHE A 58 4.56 -6.27 9.98
C PHE A 58 5.17 -5.67 8.70
N TYR A 59 4.44 -5.67 7.59
CA TYR A 59 4.88 -5.17 6.30
C TYR A 59 5.33 -3.69 6.39
N ASN A 60 4.55 -2.85 7.07
CA ASN A 60 4.83 -1.42 7.18
C ASN A 60 5.94 -1.07 8.21
N THR A 61 5.96 -1.76 9.34
CA THR A 61 6.81 -1.38 10.50
C THR A 61 8.14 -2.13 10.56
N ARG A 62 8.23 -3.33 9.99
CA ARG A 62 9.35 -4.26 10.24
C ARG A 62 10.00 -4.83 8.98
N ARG A 63 9.28 -4.98 7.87
CA ARG A 63 9.83 -5.55 6.63
C ARG A 63 10.68 -4.50 5.90
N PRO A 64 11.99 -4.75 5.66
CA PRO A 64 12.80 -3.87 4.83
C PRO A 64 12.52 -4.10 3.34
N HIS A 65 12.57 -3.04 2.54
CA HIS A 65 12.32 -3.09 1.10
C HIS A 65 13.54 -2.61 0.32
N SER A 66 14.01 -3.41 -0.65
CA SER A 66 15.14 -3.05 -1.51
C SER A 66 14.87 -1.78 -2.34
N SER A 67 13.62 -1.56 -2.76
CA SER A 67 13.21 -0.32 -3.45
C SER A 67 13.19 0.91 -2.55
N LEU A 68 13.38 0.74 -1.24
CA LEU A 68 13.41 1.80 -0.22
C LEU A 68 14.79 1.82 0.47
N ASP A 69 15.86 1.39 -0.21
CA ASP A 69 17.22 1.32 0.34
C ASP A 69 17.31 0.51 1.65
N GLY A 70 16.52 -0.56 1.74
CA GLY A 70 16.46 -1.42 2.92
C GLY A 70 15.64 -0.84 4.08
N LYS A 71 14.96 0.30 3.91
CA LYS A 71 14.04 0.87 4.90
C LYS A 71 12.67 0.19 4.86
N THR A 72 11.93 0.33 5.95
CA THR A 72 10.52 -0.06 6.00
C THR A 72 9.63 1.00 5.36
N PRO A 73 8.41 0.66 4.92
CA PRO A 73 7.46 1.64 4.39
C PRO A 73 7.20 2.80 5.35
N ASP A 74 7.06 2.53 6.66
CA ASP A 74 6.86 3.59 7.65
C ASP A 74 8.07 4.52 7.76
N GLN A 75 9.28 3.96 7.74
CA GLN A 75 10.50 4.77 7.74
C GLN A 75 10.59 5.65 6.48
N ALA A 76 10.26 5.10 5.31
CA ALA A 76 10.27 5.87 4.07
C ALA A 76 9.19 6.96 4.03
N TYR A 77 8.02 6.71 4.60
CA TYR A 77 6.93 7.69 4.68
C TYR A 77 7.20 8.80 5.68
N LEU A 78 7.74 8.46 6.86
CA LEU A 78 8.03 9.41 7.94
C LEU A 78 9.33 10.19 7.72
N THR A 79 10.24 9.67 6.88
CA THR A 79 11.44 10.41 6.50
C THR A 79 11.11 11.35 5.34
N PRO A 80 11.23 12.67 5.50
CA PRO A 80 11.00 13.60 4.40
C PRO A 80 12.00 13.30 3.27
N SER A 81 11.46 12.96 2.10
CA SER A 81 12.27 12.88 0.88
C SER A 81 12.65 14.29 0.43
N ARG A 82 13.82 14.41 -0.23
CA ARG A 82 14.14 15.63 -0.98
C ARG A 82 13.03 15.86 -2.00
N PRO A 83 12.58 17.11 -2.21
CA PRO A 83 11.52 17.40 -3.16
C PRO A 83 11.87 16.80 -4.52
N ILE A 84 10.90 16.09 -5.12
CA ILE A 84 11.00 15.61 -6.49
C ILE A 84 11.17 16.86 -7.36
N PRO A 85 12.26 17.00 -8.14
CA PRO A 85 12.40 18.13 -9.04
C PRO A 85 11.22 18.10 -10.01
N VAL A 86 10.41 19.15 -9.96
CA VAL A 86 9.32 19.35 -10.91
C VAL A 86 9.98 19.59 -12.26
N ALA A 87 9.67 18.75 -13.25
CA ALA A 87 10.10 18.99 -14.62
C ALA A 87 9.51 20.33 -15.09
N ALA A 88 10.38 21.21 -15.61
CA ALA A 88 10.03 22.52 -16.14
C ALA A 88 9.23 22.42 -17.45
#